data_AF-A0A2W5EUA7-F1
#
_entry.id   AF-A0A2W5EUA7-F1
#
_cell.length_a   1.000
_cell.length_b   1.000
_cell.length_c   1.000
_cell.angle_alpha   90.00
_cell.angle_beta   90.00
_cell.angle_gamma   90.00
#
_symmetry.space_group_name_H-M   'P 1'
#
loop_
_entity.id
_entity.type
_entity.pdbx_description
1 polymer ?
#
loop_
_entity_poly.entity_id
_entity_poly.type
_entity_poly.pdbx_seq_one_letter_code
_entity_poly.pdbx_strand_id
1 'polypeptide(L)'
;AEKFGFQFNMDLKNTVQGRQFEQGAINIPSNNPIFPNTKKIYIKEISTFKVNDTKNVKTILSHKGDIVMVSRKFGKGTVFAVGDPWLYNEYVDGRKLPSDYQNFQAGKDLVEWISKQ
;
A
#
# COMPACT_ATOMS: atom_id res chain seq x y z
N ALA A 1 -1.89 -5.57 -15.11
CA ALA A 1 -2.83 -4.81 -14.27
C ALA A 1 -4.17 -4.56 -14.97
N GLU A 2 -4.17 -4.12 -16.25
CA GLU A 2 -5.38 -3.66 -16.95
C GLU A 2 -6.58 -4.63 -16.96
N LYS A 3 -6.34 -5.95 -17.08
CA LYS A 3 -7.38 -6.99 -16.95
C LYS A 3 -8.18 -6.91 -15.64
N PHE A 4 -7.62 -6.30 -14.61
CA PHE A 4 -8.24 -6.09 -13.30
C PHE A 4 -8.90 -4.71 -13.15
N GLY A 5 -8.91 -3.86 -14.17
CA GLY A 5 -9.59 -2.57 -14.17
C GLY A 5 -8.74 -1.38 -13.67
N PHE A 6 -7.43 -1.58 -13.51
CA PHE A 6 -6.47 -0.55 -13.13
C PHE A 6 -5.13 -0.73 -13.86
N GLN A 7 -4.34 0.34 -13.94
CA GLN A 7 -3.02 0.37 -14.57
C GLN A 7 -2.02 1.04 -13.64
N PHE A 8 -0.75 0.61 -13.71
CA PHE A 8 0.35 1.37 -13.12
C PHE A 8 0.63 2.58 -14.01
N ASN A 9 0.85 3.74 -13.38
CA ASN A 9 1.22 4.96 -14.10
C ASN A 9 2.68 4.94 -14.57
N MET A 10 3.49 3.97 -14.11
CA MET A 10 4.92 3.85 -14.43
C MET A 10 5.75 5.08 -13.99
N ASP A 11 5.22 5.84 -13.04
CA ASP A 11 5.87 6.94 -12.38
C ASP A 11 6.73 6.48 -11.19
N LEU A 12 7.62 7.36 -10.76
CA LEU A 12 8.43 7.16 -9.56
C LEU A 12 8.03 8.21 -8.51
N LYS A 13 7.37 7.76 -7.43
CA LYS A 13 6.99 8.60 -6.29
C LYS A 13 7.69 8.15 -5.02
N ASN A 14 7.66 9.00 -3.99
CA ASN A 14 8.27 8.72 -2.70
C ASN A 14 9.76 8.33 -2.80
N THR A 15 10.53 9.04 -3.63
CA THR A 15 11.99 8.87 -3.68
C THR A 15 12.60 9.29 -2.34
N VAL A 16 13.36 8.38 -1.72
CA VAL A 16 13.96 8.60 -0.40
C VAL A 16 15.46 8.79 -0.51
N GLN A 17 15.96 9.89 0.04
CA GLN A 17 17.38 10.22 0.07
C GLN A 17 18.00 9.80 1.40
N GLY A 18 18.98 8.89 1.36
CA GLY A 18 19.68 8.42 2.55
C GLY A 18 18.73 7.85 3.60
N ARG A 19 18.71 8.44 4.80
CA ARG A 19 17.84 8.06 5.93
C ARG A 19 16.68 9.03 6.16
N GLN A 20 16.29 9.82 5.16
CA GLN A 20 15.13 10.72 5.25
C GLN A 20 13.82 9.94 5.12
N PHE A 21 13.55 9.03 6.06
CA PHE A 21 12.45 8.06 5.99
C PHE A 21 11.07 8.72 5.84
N GLU A 22 10.89 9.93 6.37
CA GLU A 22 9.65 10.71 6.21
C GLU A 22 9.27 10.95 4.75
N GLN A 23 10.22 10.95 3.81
CA GLN A 23 9.94 11.08 2.38
C GLN A 23 9.15 9.88 1.82
N GLY A 24 9.29 8.70 2.45
CA GLY A 24 8.55 7.48 2.15
C GLY A 24 7.39 7.21 3.12
N ALA A 25 7.11 8.12 4.05
CA ALA A 25 6.02 7.94 5.00
C ALA A 25 4.65 8.10 4.33
N ILE A 26 3.75 7.16 4.62
CA ILE A 26 2.35 7.23 4.23
C ILE A 26 1.51 7.01 5.47
N ASN A 27 0.64 7.99 5.78
CA ASN A 27 -0.33 7.88 6.85
C ASN A 27 -1.54 7.09 6.38
N ILE A 28 -2.03 6.20 7.24
CA ILE A 28 -3.20 5.36 7.01
C ILE A 28 -4.40 6.03 7.71
N PRO A 29 -5.48 6.33 6.97
CA PRO A 29 -6.73 6.82 7.56
C PRO A 29 -7.33 5.81 8.55
N SER A 30 -7.95 6.30 9.63
CA SER A 30 -8.52 5.44 10.68
C SER A 30 -9.65 4.52 10.22
N ASN A 31 -10.28 4.82 9.08
CA ASN A 31 -11.35 4.01 8.48
C ASN A 31 -10.85 3.13 7.32
N ASN A 32 -9.55 2.84 7.24
CA ASN A 32 -9.02 1.98 6.20
C ASN A 32 -9.56 0.54 6.33
N PRO A 33 -10.16 -0.05 5.27
CA PRO A 33 -10.80 -1.36 5.35
C PRO A 33 -9.81 -2.54 5.43
N ILE A 34 -8.53 -2.32 5.12
CA ILE A 34 -7.48 -3.35 5.17
C ILE A 34 -6.58 -3.16 6.37
N PHE A 35 -6.36 -1.92 6.81
CA PHE A 35 -5.34 -1.57 7.81
C PHE A 35 -5.93 -0.93 9.07
N PRO A 36 -6.84 -1.59 9.80
CA PRO A 36 -7.54 -0.99 10.94
C PRO A 36 -6.64 -0.69 12.14
N ASN A 37 -5.50 -1.37 12.28
CA ASN A 37 -4.59 -1.23 13.42
C ASN A 37 -3.29 -0.48 13.06
N THR A 38 -3.22 0.10 11.87
CA THR A 38 -2.01 0.71 11.32
C THR A 38 -2.28 2.19 11.04
N LYS A 39 -1.35 3.07 11.40
CA LYS A 39 -1.44 4.53 11.30
C LYS A 39 -0.40 5.14 10.39
N LYS A 40 0.82 4.60 10.38
CA LYS A 40 1.94 5.12 9.58
C LYS A 40 2.78 3.97 9.04
N ILE A 41 2.99 3.97 7.73
CA ILE A 41 3.78 2.98 7.03
C ILE A 41 4.86 3.66 6.20
N TYR A 42 5.87 2.90 5.82
CA TYR A 42 6.95 3.32 4.94
C TYR A 42 6.86 2.57 3.61
N ILE A 43 6.72 3.32 2.51
CA ILE A 43 6.87 2.79 1.14
C ILE A 43 7.64 3.82 0.31
N LYS A 44 8.74 3.38 -0.31
CA LYS A 44 9.62 4.22 -1.12
C LYS A 44 9.57 3.79 -2.59
N GLU A 45 9.89 4.72 -3.49
CA GLU A 45 10.10 4.43 -4.91
C GLU A 45 8.91 3.69 -5.56
N ILE A 46 7.70 4.19 -5.29
CA ILE A 46 6.45 3.52 -5.68
C ILE A 46 5.95 3.99 -7.05
N SER A 47 5.32 3.08 -7.79
CA SER A 47 4.44 3.46 -8.91
C SER A 47 2.99 3.59 -8.45
N THR A 48 2.32 4.63 -8.91
CA THR A 48 0.92 4.93 -8.59
C THR A 48 -0.03 4.26 -9.58
N PHE A 49 -1.32 4.29 -9.26
CA PHE A 49 -2.35 3.65 -10.05
C PHE A 49 -3.31 4.63 -10.71
N LYS A 50 -3.71 4.30 -11.94
CA LYS A 50 -4.94 4.79 -12.56
C LYS A 50 -6.01 3.72 -12.50
N VAL A 51 -7.19 4.08 -11.98
CA VAL A 51 -8.36 3.19 -11.94
C VAL A 51 -9.25 3.49 -13.14
N ASN A 52 -9.44 2.50 -14.01
CA ASN A 52 -10.28 2.62 -15.21
C ASN A 52 -11.70 2.08 -14.97
N ASP A 53 -11.86 1.08 -14.09
CA ASP A 53 -13.14 0.50 -13.69
C ASP A 53 -13.49 0.90 -12.26
N THR A 54 -14.04 2.12 -12.10
CA THR A 54 -14.41 2.69 -10.81
C THR A 54 -15.57 1.99 -10.11
N LYS A 55 -16.28 1.09 -10.81
CA LYS A 55 -17.38 0.31 -10.24
C LYS A 55 -16.87 -0.92 -9.48
N ASN A 56 -15.86 -1.59 -10.03
CA ASN A 56 -15.37 -2.87 -9.48
C ASN A 56 -14.04 -2.76 -8.70
N VAL A 57 -13.26 -1.71 -8.95
CA VAL A 57 -11.98 -1.49 -8.26
C VAL A 57 -12.18 -0.54 -7.09
N LYS A 58 -11.74 -0.97 -5.90
CA LYS A 58 -11.73 -0.17 -4.68
C LYS A 58 -10.36 0.46 -4.51
N THR A 59 -10.33 1.78 -4.39
CA THR A 59 -9.16 2.51 -3.87
C THR A 59 -9.00 2.18 -2.38
N ILE A 60 -7.86 1.58 -2.01
CA ILE A 60 -7.56 1.24 -0.62
C ILE A 60 -6.80 2.36 0.08
N LEU A 61 -5.87 3.00 -0.64
CA LEU A 61 -5.06 4.06 -0.08
C LEU A 61 -4.69 5.07 -1.18
N SER A 62 -4.85 6.34 -0.83
CA SER A 62 -4.36 7.46 -1.62
C SER A 62 -3.31 8.23 -0.81
N HIS A 63 -2.28 8.71 -1.48
CA HIS A 63 -1.19 9.48 -0.89
C HIS A 63 -0.87 10.66 -1.80
N LYS A 64 -0.89 11.89 -1.26
CA LYS A 64 -0.59 13.14 -2.00
C LYS A 64 -1.41 13.30 -3.31
N GLY A 65 -2.66 12.85 -3.31
CA GLY A 65 -3.56 12.91 -4.47
C GLY A 65 -3.46 11.71 -5.43
N ASP A 66 -2.43 10.87 -5.28
CA ASP A 66 -2.23 9.68 -6.12
C ASP A 66 -2.77 8.42 -5.44
N ILE A 67 -3.28 7.46 -6.23
CA ILE A 67 -3.70 6.15 -5.70
C ILE A 67 -2.48 5.25 -5.58
N VAL A 68 -2.25 4.68 -4.39
CA VAL A 68 -1.05 3.87 -4.10
C VAL A 68 -1.36 2.43 -3.71
N MET A 69 -2.63 2.12 -3.38
CA MET A 69 -3.10 0.75 -3.21
C MET A 69 -4.52 0.59 -3.74
N VAL A 70 -4.77 -0.52 -4.41
CA VAL A 70 -6.09 -0.88 -4.94
C VAL A 70 -6.43 -2.33 -4.62
N SER A 71 -7.73 -2.63 -4.59
CA SER A 71 -8.22 -4.01 -4.53
C SER A 71 -9.46 -4.23 -5.39
N ARG A 72 -9.73 -5.49 -5.76
CA ARG A 72 -10.91 -5.89 -6.53
C ARG A 72 -11.26 -7.36 -6.27
N LYS A 73 -12.56 -7.69 -6.23
CA LYS A 73 -13.05 -9.07 -6.38
C LYS A 73 -12.94 -9.51 -7.85
N PHE A 74 -12.35 -10.68 -8.09
CA PHE A 74 -12.13 -11.22 -9.43
C PHE A 74 -12.33 -12.75 -9.43
N GLY A 75 -13.38 -13.22 -10.11
CA GLY A 75 -13.78 -14.63 -10.04
C GLY A 75 -14.10 -15.03 -8.59
N LYS A 76 -13.45 -16.10 -8.11
CA LYS A 76 -13.57 -16.60 -6.73
C LYS A 76 -12.59 -15.97 -5.74
N GLY A 77 -11.76 -15.02 -6.18
CA GLY A 77 -10.68 -14.46 -5.37
C GLY A 77 -10.69 -12.94 -5.27
N THR A 78 -9.67 -12.41 -4.61
CA THR A 78 -9.42 -10.98 -4.48
C THR A 78 -8.04 -10.63 -5.03
N VAL A 79 -7.96 -9.55 -5.79
CA VAL A 79 -6.72 -8.89 -6.20
C VAL A 79 -6.47 -7.75 -5.24
N PHE A 80 -5.25 -7.66 -4.70
CA PHE A 80 -4.70 -6.50 -3.99
C PHE A 80 -3.41 -6.09 -4.71
N ALA A 81 -3.18 -4.80 -4.91
CA ALA A 81 -2.00 -4.31 -5.58
C ALA A 81 -1.43 -3.06 -4.90
N VAL A 82 -0.10 -3.02 -4.82
CA VAL A 82 0.76 -1.92 -4.37
C VAL A 82 1.95 -1.83 -5.33
N GLY A 83 2.41 -0.63 -5.63
CA GLY A 83 3.45 -0.37 -6.63
C GLY A 83 4.89 -0.44 -6.14
N ASP A 84 5.15 -1.19 -5.08
CA ASP A 84 6.48 -1.48 -4.53
C ASP A 84 6.45 -2.84 -3.79
N PRO A 85 7.55 -3.59 -3.79
CA PRO A 85 7.79 -4.74 -2.89
C PRO A 85 7.87 -4.37 -1.38
N TRP A 86 6.84 -3.69 -0.87
CA TRP A 86 6.73 -3.00 0.41
C TRP A 86 7.24 -3.75 1.68
N LEU A 87 6.92 -5.02 1.86
CA LEU A 87 7.16 -5.76 3.12
C LEU A 87 8.54 -6.42 3.17
N TYR A 88 9.59 -5.65 2.92
CA TYR A 88 10.97 -6.10 3.08
C TYR A 88 11.35 -6.33 4.55
N ASN A 89 12.23 -7.32 4.80
CA ASN A 89 12.70 -7.69 6.14
C ASN A 89 13.19 -6.47 6.93
N GLU A 90 14.05 -5.64 6.32
CA GLU A 90 14.61 -4.46 6.98
C GLU A 90 13.57 -3.43 7.44
N TYR A 91 12.37 -3.44 6.86
CA TYR A 91 11.30 -2.49 7.15
C TYR A 91 10.27 -3.07 8.13
N VAL A 92 10.36 -4.35 8.48
CA VAL A 92 9.40 -5.02 9.37
C VAL A 92 10.02 -5.54 10.67
N ASP A 93 11.34 -5.67 10.74
CA ASP A 93 12.04 -6.22 11.90
C ASP A 93 12.53 -5.18 12.92
N GLY A 94 12.26 -3.89 12.68
CA GLY A 94 12.62 -2.79 13.57
C GLY A 94 14.09 -2.37 13.55
N ARG A 95 14.94 -2.93 12.68
CA ARG A 95 16.38 -2.58 12.64
C ARG A 95 16.69 -1.32 11.83
N LYS A 96 15.86 -0.98 10.82
CA LYS A 96 16.14 0.14 9.89
C LYS A 96 15.23 1.35 10.07
N LEU A 97 13.94 1.14 10.33
CA LEU A 97 12.96 2.21 10.46
C LEU A 97 12.84 2.69 11.92
N PRO A 98 12.58 3.99 12.14
CA PRO A 98 12.14 4.48 13.44
C PRO A 98 10.87 3.76 13.94
N SER A 99 10.66 3.73 15.25
CA SER A 99 9.62 2.91 15.90
C SER A 99 8.18 3.35 15.63
N ASP A 100 7.98 4.54 15.07
CA ASP A 100 6.65 5.06 14.71
C ASP A 100 6.13 4.47 13.38
N TYR A 101 6.97 3.78 12.60
CA TYR A 101 6.57 3.06 11.39
C TYR A 101 6.06 1.65 11.72
N GLN A 102 4.94 1.28 11.11
CA GLN A 102 4.16 0.12 11.51
C GLN A 102 4.02 -0.92 10.38
N ASN A 103 5.00 -1.04 9.48
CA ASN A 103 4.94 -1.97 8.34
C ASN A 103 4.69 -3.43 8.78
N PHE A 104 5.26 -3.88 9.90
CA PHE A 104 4.97 -5.22 10.43
C PHE A 104 3.51 -5.38 10.85
N GLN A 105 2.93 -4.37 11.53
CA GLN A 105 1.51 -4.38 11.86
C GLN A 105 0.64 -4.35 10.61
N ALA A 106 1.02 -3.55 9.61
CA ALA A 106 0.32 -3.46 8.34
C ALA A 106 0.33 -4.79 7.57
N GLY A 107 1.43 -5.54 7.64
CA GLY A 107 1.52 -6.91 7.12
C GLY A 107 0.56 -7.88 7.84
N LYS A 108 0.44 -7.78 9.18
CA LYS A 108 -0.54 -8.58 9.94
C LYS A 108 -1.98 -8.24 9.55
N ASP A 109 -2.29 -6.94 9.48
CA ASP A 109 -3.61 -6.44 9.06
C ASP A 109 -3.96 -6.94 7.64
N LEU A 110 -3.00 -6.90 6.71
CA LEU A 110 -3.17 -7.42 5.35
C LEU A 110 -3.44 -8.92 5.33
N VAL A 111 -2.69 -9.73 6.09
CA VAL A 111 -2.89 -11.18 6.18
C VAL A 111 -4.26 -11.52 6.77
N GLU A 112 -4.66 -10.81 7.83
CA GLU A 112 -5.99 -10.96 8.43
C GLU A 112 -7.09 -10.62 7.42
N TRP A 113 -6.94 -9.51 6.68
CA TRP A 113 -7.88 -9.14 5.63
C TRP A 113 -7.94 -10.19 4.51
N ILE A 114 -6.79 -10.68 4.02
CA ILE A 114 -6.71 -11.72 2.97
C ILE A 114 -7.42 -13.00 3.42
N SER A 115 -7.29 -13.39 4.70
CA SER A 115 -7.92 -14.62 5.23
C SER A 115 -9.45 -14.60 5.22
N LYS A 116 -10.06 -13.41 5.11
CA LYS A 116 -11.51 -13.18 5.10
C LYS A 116 -12.10 -13.00 3.69
N GLN A 117 -11.28 -13.18 2.64
CA GLN A 117 -11.69 -12.90 1.25
C GLN A 117 -12.54 -13.99 0.62
#